data_AF-A0A3D4NV87-F1
#
_entry.id   AF-A0A3D4NV87-F1
#
_cell.length_a   1.000
_cell.length_b   1.000
_cell.length_c   1.000
_cell.angle_alpha   90.00
_cell.angle_beta   90.00
_cell.angle_gamma   90.00
#
_symmetry.space_group_name_H-M   'P 1'
#
loop_
_entity.id
_entity.type
_entity.pdbx_description
1 polymer ?
#
loop_
_entity_poly.entity_id
_entity_poly.type
_entity_poly.pdbx_seq_one_letter_code
_entity_poly.pdbx_strand_id
1 'polypeptide(L)' 'MKFPGRFTSGVLMLITSCAALAQSELDVRIKPSNDELKANIEGYIGSLGDRDEEALLRFSRGAEEQARKAAQALG' A
#
# COMPACT_ATOMS: atom_id res chain seq x y z
N MET A 1 -40.33 11.29 -17.34
CA MET A 1 -39.74 9.95 -17.59
C MET A 1 -39.69 9.21 -16.27
N LYS A 2 -40.32 8.03 -16.13
CA LYS A 2 -40.25 7.22 -14.91
C LYS A 2 -39.15 6.17 -15.09
N PHE A 3 -38.04 6.33 -14.39
CA PHE A 3 -36.94 5.36 -14.42
C PHE A 3 -37.37 4.08 -13.69
N PRO A 4 -37.24 2.89 -14.30
CA PRO A 4 -37.60 1.63 -13.66
C PRO A 4 -36.62 1.29 -12.52
N GLY A 5 -37.13 1.19 -11.28
CA GLY A 5 -36.34 0.97 -10.07
C GLY A 5 -35.46 -0.30 -10.03
N ARG A 6 -35.68 -1.23 -10.98
CA ARG A 6 -34.86 -2.44 -11.15
C ARG A 6 -33.49 -2.13 -11.76
N PHE A 7 -33.41 -1.18 -12.69
CA PHE A 7 -32.15 -0.78 -13.30
C PHE A 7 -31.28 0.02 -12.34
N THR A 8 -31.88 0.89 -11.52
CA THR A 8 -31.14 1.64 -10.50
C THR A 8 -30.54 0.73 -9.42
N SER A 9 -31.21 -0.37 -9.06
CA SER A 9 -30.70 -1.32 -8.08
C SER A 9 -29.53 -2.17 -8.61
N GLY A 10 -29.60 -2.62 -9.87
CA GLY A 10 -28.50 -3.35 -10.50
C GLY A 10 -27.23 -2.51 -10.66
N VAL A 11 -27.40 -1.25 -11.07
CA VAL A 11 -26.29 -0.29 -11.19
C VAL A 11 -25.68 0.02 -9.82
N LEU A 12 -26.49 0.18 -8.77
CA LEU A 12 -26.00 0.40 -7.42
C LEU A 12 -25.15 -0.78 -6.90
N MET A 13 -25.62 -2.02 -7.10
CA MET A 13 -24.85 -3.23 -6.70
C MET A 13 -23.51 -3.35 -7.45
N LEU A 14 -23.49 -3.06 -8.75
CA LEU A 14 -22.27 -3.05 -9.56
C LEU A 14 -21.26 -2.01 -9.04
N ILE A 15 -21.73 -0.79 -8.73
CA ILE A 15 -20.87 0.28 -8.22
C ILE A 15 -20.28 -0.08 -6.84
N THR A 16 -21.09 -0.64 -5.92
CA THR A 16 -20.60 -1.07 -4.60
C THR A 16 -19.57 -2.20 -4.71
N SER A 17 -19.74 -3.11 -5.68
CA SER A 17 -18.79 -4.21 -5.88
C SER A 17 -17.43 -3.73 -6.43
N CYS A 18 -17.43 -2.74 -7.34
CA CYS A 18 -16.17 -2.15 -7.84
C CYS A 18 -15.42 -1.35 -6.78
N ALA A 19 -16.13 -0.66 -5.86
CA ALA A 19 -15.49 0.10 -4.79
C ALA A 19 -14.72 -0.80 -3.80
N ALA A 20 -15.15 -2.05 -3.61
CA ALA A 20 -14.46 -3.02 -2.77
C ALA A 20 -13.18 -3.60 -3.41
N LEU A 21 -12.98 -3.44 -4.72
CA LEU A 21 -11.82 -3.95 -5.47
C LEU A 21 -10.69 -2.94 -5.64
N ALA A 22 -10.89 -1.68 -5.21
CA ALA A 22 -9.83 -0.68 -5.19
C ALA A 22 -8.92 -0.89 -3.97
N GLN A 23 -8.19 -2.01 -3.93
CA GLN A 23 -7.11 -2.21 -2.97
C GLN A 23 -5.91 -1.38 -3.41
N SER A 24 -5.49 -0.46 -2.55
CA SER A 24 -4.29 0.36 -2.78
C SER A 24 -3.04 -0.42 -2.38
N GLU A 25 -1.95 -0.21 -3.12
CA GLU A 25 -0.66 -0.87 -2.88
C GLU A 25 0.45 0.18 -2.77
N LEU A 26 1.46 -0.11 -1.94
CA LEU A 26 2.69 0.67 -1.86
C LEU A 26 3.87 -0.19 -2.28
N ASP A 27 4.46 0.07 -3.45
CA ASP A 27 5.67 -0.63 -3.91
C ASP A 27 6.93 0.04 -3.32
N VAL A 28 7.63 -0.67 -2.42
CA VAL A 28 8.88 -0.20 -1.79
C VAL A 28 10.08 -0.81 -2.52
N ARG A 29 10.77 0.00 -3.33
CA ARG A 29 11.93 -0.44 -4.11
C ARG A 29 13.25 -0.05 -3.43
N ILE A 30 14.05 -1.06 -3.09
CA ILE A 30 15.36 -0.88 -2.46
C ILE A 30 16.44 -1.41 -3.41
N LYS A 31 17.48 -0.61 -3.66
CA LYS A 31 18.66 -0.99 -4.47
C LYS A 31 19.96 -0.74 -3.68
N PRO A 32 20.30 -1.61 -2.72
CA PRO A 32 21.49 -1.47 -1.90
C PRO A 32 22.74 -2.04 -2.60
N SER A 33 23.92 -1.78 -2.05
CA SER A 33 25.20 -2.23 -2.60
C SER A 33 25.53 -3.71 -2.34
N ASN A 34 24.88 -4.34 -1.35
CA ASN A 34 25.05 -5.76 -1.02
C ASN A 34 23.78 -6.36 -0.37
N ASP A 35 23.75 -7.68 -0.25
CA ASP A 35 22.59 -8.43 0.25
C ASP A 35 22.35 -8.28 1.77
N GLU A 36 23.41 -8.08 2.56
CA GLU A 36 23.29 -7.87 4.01
C GLU A 36 22.58 -6.54 4.31
N LEU A 37 22.98 -5.48 3.60
CA LEU A 37 22.35 -4.17 3.67
C LEU A 37 20.89 -4.23 3.19
N LYS A 38 20.60 -5.05 2.17
CA LYS A 38 19.23 -5.29 1.72
C LYS A 38 18.37 -5.90 2.82
N ALA A 39 18.82 -7.02 3.40
CA ALA A 39 18.08 -7.73 4.43
C ALA A 39 17.85 -6.86 5.67
N ASN A 40 18.83 -6.03 6.04
CA ASN A 40 18.70 -5.10 7.14
C ASN A 40 17.66 -4.01 6.88
N ILE A 41 17.69 -3.39 5.69
CA ILE A 41 16.69 -2.38 5.30
C ILE A 41 15.29 -3.00 5.29
N GLU A 42 15.11 -4.18 4.69
CA GLU A 42 13.83 -4.89 4.66
C GLU A 42 13.33 -5.23 6.07
N GLY A 43 14.23 -5.63 6.98
CA GLY A 43 13.91 -5.90 8.38
C GLY A 43 13.45 -4.66 9.15
N TYR A 44 14.08 -3.51 8.93
CA TYR A 44 13.72 -2.24 9.58
C TYR A 44 12.40 -1.65 9.06
N ILE A 45 12.10 -1.80 7.76
CA ILE A 45 10.83 -1.36 7.17
C ILE A 45 9.69 -2.28 7.62
N GLY A 46 9.92 -3.60 7.60
CA GLY A 46 8.92 -4.60 7.90
C GLY A 46 7.85 -4.76 6.81
N SER A 47 6.76 -5.45 7.14
CA SER A 47 5.68 -5.74 6.19
C SER A 47 4.67 -4.59 6.05
N LEU A 48 4.10 -4.45 4.85
CA LEU A 48 3.02 -3.51 4.53
C LEU A 48 1.66 -3.92 5.11
N GLY A 49 1.45 -5.21 5.41
CA GLY A 49 0.19 -5.73 5.97
C GLY A 49 -1.06 -5.33 5.17
N ASP A 50 -2.22 -5.45 5.80
CA ASP A 50 -3.53 -5.10 5.20
C ASP A 50 -3.88 -3.62 5.47
N ARG A 51 -3.02 -2.71 4.97
CA ARG A 51 -3.22 -1.26 5.15
C ARG A 51 -4.14 -0.70 4.07
N ASP A 52 -5.05 0.19 4.49
CA ASP A 52 -5.80 1.04 3.56
C ASP A 52 -4.90 2.12 2.93
N GLU A 53 -5.42 2.82 1.93
CA GLU A 53 -4.67 3.84 1.18
C GLU A 53 -4.08 4.94 2.07
N GLU A 54 -4.86 5.47 3.01
CA GLU A 54 -4.41 6.54 3.91
C GLU A 54 -3.32 6.04 4.87
N ALA A 55 -3.44 4.81 5.35
CA ALA A 55 -2.41 4.15 6.14
C ALA A 55 -1.14 3.89 5.33
N LEU A 56 -1.24 3.47 4.07
CA LEU A 56 -0.09 3.29 3.17
C LEU A 56 0.63 4.63 2.90
N LEU A 57 -0.11 5.72 2.67
CA LEU A 57 0.46 7.06 2.47
C LEU A 57 1.16 7.62 3.71
N ARG A 58 0.70 7.28 4.91
CA ARG A 58 1.40 7.62 6.15
C ARG A 58 2.61 6.72 6.37
N PHE A 59 2.46 5.44 6.08
CA PHE A 59 3.52 4.45 6.21
C PHE A 59 4.71 4.74 5.31
N SER A 60 4.49 5.22 4.08
CA SER A 60 5.56 5.51 3.11
C SER A 60 6.68 6.40 3.67
N ARG A 61 6.32 7.47 4.40
CA ARG A 61 7.27 8.36 5.07
C ARG A 61 8.07 7.64 6.16
N GLY A 62 7.39 6.82 6.96
CA GLY A 62 8.04 6.00 7.98
C GLY A 62 8.99 4.97 7.36
N ALA A 63 8.59 4.30 6.28
CA ALA A 63 9.39 3.32 5.57
C ALA A 63 10.70 3.92 5.05
N GLU A 64 10.64 5.12 4.46
CA GLU A 64 11.84 5.82 3.98
C GLU A 64 12.80 6.18 5.14
N GLU A 65 12.27 6.69 6.25
CA GLU A 65 13.10 6.98 7.43
C GLU A 65 13.74 5.73 8.04
N GLN A 66 12.99 4.62 8.10
CA GLN A 66 13.51 3.35 8.59
C GLN A 66 14.59 2.81 7.65
N ALA A 67 14.40 2.91 6.33
CA ALA A 67 15.40 2.51 5.36
C ALA A 67 16.71 3.30 5.55
N ARG A 68 16.62 4.62 5.77
CA ARG A 68 17.78 5.46 6.03
C ARG A 68 18.49 5.08 7.32
N LYS A 69 17.76 4.81 8.41
CA LYS A 69 18.34 4.37 9.68
C LYS A 69 19.03 3.01 9.56
N ALA A 70 18.40 2.08 8.86
CA ALA A 70 18.97 0.76 8.59
C ALA A 70 20.28 0.88 7.80
N ALA A 71 20.30 1.74 6.77
CA ALA A 71 21.51 1.98 5.99
C ALA A 71 22.66 2.57 6.83
N GLN A 72 22.35 3.43 7.80
CA GLN A 72 23.34 3.98 8.72
C GLN A 72 23.84 2.96 9.76
N ALA A 73 23.09 1.90 10.05
CA ALA A 73 23.47 0.91 11.05
C ALA A 73 24.55 -0.08 10.54
N LEU A 74 24.64 -0.25 9.21
CA LEU A 74 25.59 -1.15 8.55
C LEU A 74 26.59 -0.41 7.64
N GLY A 75 26.54 0.92 7.60
CA GLY A 75 27.40 1.80 6.81
C GLY A 75 28.55 2.37 7.61
#